data_AF-A0A415CGN3-F1
#
_entry.id   AF-A0A415CGN3-F1
#
_cell.length_a   1.000
_cell.length_b   1.000
_cell.length_c   1.000
_cell.angle_alpha   90.00
_cell.angle_beta   90.00
_cell.angle_gamma   90.00
#
_symmetry.space_group_name_H-M   'P 1'
#
loop_
_entity.id
_entity.type
_entity.pdbx_description
1 polymer ?
#
loop_
_entity_poly.entity_id
_entity_poly.type
_entity_poly.pdbx_seq_one_letter_code
_entity_poly.pdbx_strand_id
1 'polypeptide(L)'
;MSDRIQSEWFAATLEDALETLEEAVRLLREDPRKAQGVLEHEVTLTYAKLNYAVNTAYDGPAALETVEDDNELTAWPKCMPFALPAKDADSEPSA
;
A
#
# COMPACT_ATOMS: atom_id res chain seq x y z
N MET A 1 16.78 7.92 10.66
CA MET A 1 16.12 7.54 9.40
C MET A 1 17.16 7.64 8.31
N SER A 2 17.32 6.58 7.52
CA SER A 2 18.20 6.60 6.35
C SER A 2 17.52 7.41 5.25
N ASP A 3 18.19 8.39 4.65
CA ASP A 3 17.60 9.20 3.56
C ASP A 3 17.50 8.45 2.21
N ARG A 4 17.86 7.16 2.20
CA ARG A 4 17.89 6.33 0.99
C ARG A 4 16.99 5.11 1.13
N ILE A 5 16.11 4.93 0.14
CA ILE A 5 15.28 3.73 -0.01
C ILE A 5 16.16 2.47 -0.07
N GLN A 6 15.79 1.48 0.73
CA GLN A 6 16.36 0.13 0.74
C GLN A 6 15.75 -0.66 -0.43
N SER A 7 16.37 -0.60 -1.60
CA SER A 7 15.77 -1.09 -2.86
C SER A 7 15.45 -2.58 -2.87
N GLU A 8 16.30 -3.43 -2.28
CA GLU A 8 16.05 -4.89 -2.23
C GLU A 8 14.87 -5.22 -1.33
N TRP A 9 14.78 -4.57 -0.17
CA TRP A 9 13.65 -4.70 0.74
C TRP A 9 12.35 -4.16 0.12
N PHE A 10 12.43 -2.99 -0.51
CA PHE A 10 11.28 -2.40 -1.17
C PHE A 10 10.78 -3.28 -2.32
N ALA A 11 11.68 -3.87 -3.12
CA ALA A 11 11.31 -4.84 -4.13
C ALA A 11 10.60 -6.06 -3.53
N ALA A 12 11.16 -6.68 -2.48
CA ALA A 12 10.57 -7.86 -1.84
C ALA A 12 9.15 -7.58 -1.28
N THR A 13 8.94 -6.41 -0.68
CA THR A 13 7.62 -6.02 -0.15
C THR A 13 6.61 -5.69 -1.24
N LEU A 14 7.06 -5.15 -2.38
CA LEU A 14 6.21 -4.96 -3.56
C LEU A 14 5.86 -6.29 -4.24
N GLU A 15 6.78 -7.26 -4.27
CA GLU A 15 6.51 -8.61 -4.77
C GLU A 15 5.43 -9.30 -3.93
N ASP A 16 5.49 -9.17 -2.60
CA ASP A 16 4.44 -9.69 -1.70
C ASP A 16 3.05 -9.05 -1.95
N ALA A 17 3.02 -7.73 -2.21
CA ALA A 17 1.79 -7.04 -2.61
C ALA A 17 1.30 -7.50 -4.00
N LEU A 18 2.22 -7.73 -4.93
CA LEU A 18 1.91 -8.21 -6.29
C LEU A 18 1.28 -9.60 -6.25
N GLU A 19 1.85 -10.54 -5.49
CA GLU A 19 1.30 -11.90 -5.34
C GLU A 19 -0.17 -11.88 -4.89
N THR A 20 -0.50 -10.99 -3.95
CA THR A 20 -1.87 -10.82 -3.45
C THR A 20 -2.79 -10.25 -4.53
N LEU A 21 -2.30 -9.29 -5.32
CA LEU A 21 -3.08 -8.69 -6.40
C LEU A 21 -3.29 -9.66 -7.57
N GLU A 22 -2.29 -10.47 -7.91
CA GLU A 22 -2.41 -11.51 -8.92
C GLU A 22 -3.46 -12.55 -8.53
N GLU A 23 -3.50 -12.93 -7.25
CA GLU A 23 -4.52 -13.82 -6.70
C GLU A 23 -5.93 -13.18 -6.77
N ALA A 24 -6.07 -11.92 -6.39
CA ALA A 24 -7.33 -11.17 -6.53
C ALA A 24 -7.86 -11.19 -7.98
N VAL A 25 -6.97 -10.95 -8.95
CA VAL A 25 -7.30 -11.00 -10.38
C VAL A 25 -7.66 -12.41 -10.82
N ARG A 26 -6.93 -13.44 -10.35
CA ARG A 26 -7.24 -14.84 -10.65
C ARG A 26 -8.64 -15.21 -10.15
N LEU A 27 -8.98 -14.88 -8.91
CA LEU A 27 -10.29 -15.17 -8.31
C LEU A 27 -11.44 -14.55 -9.13
N LEU A 28 -11.29 -13.30 -9.57
CA LEU A 28 -12.27 -12.61 -10.41
C LEU A 28 -12.42 -13.24 -11.80
N ARG A 29 -11.31 -13.68 -12.40
CA ARG A 29 -11.32 -14.37 -13.70
C ARG A 29 -11.96 -15.75 -13.62
N GLU A 30 -11.81 -16.45 -12.50
CA GLU A 30 -12.43 -17.76 -12.26
C GLU A 30 -13.92 -17.66 -12.00
N ASP A 31 -14.34 -16.73 -11.15
CA ASP A 31 -15.75 -16.49 -10.85
C ASP A 31 -16.02 -15.02 -10.52
N PRO A 32 -16.63 -14.25 -11.45
CA PRO A 32 -16.96 -12.85 -11.21
C PRO A 32 -17.86 -12.61 -9.98
N ARG A 33 -18.59 -13.61 -9.49
CA ARG A 33 -19.42 -13.49 -8.29
C ARG A 33 -18.58 -13.32 -7.01
N LYS A 34 -17.28 -13.63 -7.05
CA LYS A 34 -16.34 -13.40 -5.93
C LYS A 34 -15.97 -11.93 -5.74
N ALA A 35 -16.43 -11.02 -6.59
CA ALA A 35 -16.02 -9.61 -6.58
C ALA A 35 -16.17 -8.92 -5.23
N GLN A 36 -17.26 -9.17 -4.49
CA GLN A 36 -17.43 -8.58 -3.17
C GLN A 36 -16.36 -9.05 -2.19
N GLY A 37 -16.09 -10.36 -2.13
CA GLY A 37 -15.07 -10.91 -1.26
C GLY A 37 -13.66 -10.45 -1.65
N VAL A 38 -13.38 -10.34 -2.95
CA VAL A 38 -12.09 -9.80 -3.44
C VAL A 38 -11.91 -8.34 -3.01
N LEU A 39 -12.96 -7.52 -3.08
CA LEU A 39 -12.92 -6.12 -2.64
C LEU A 39 -12.72 -6.01 -1.11
N GLU A 40 -13.44 -6.81 -0.34
CA GLU A 40 -13.40 -6.74 1.12
C GLU A 40 -12.12 -7.34 1.72
N HIS A 41 -11.56 -8.38 1.09
CA HIS A 41 -10.42 -9.12 1.61
C HIS A 41 -9.13 -8.86 0.82
N GLU A 42 -9.05 -9.24 -0.45
CA GLU A 42 -7.77 -9.24 -1.17
C GLU A 42 -7.29 -7.83 -1.52
N VAL A 43 -8.21 -6.92 -1.86
CA VAL A 43 -7.88 -5.52 -2.08
C VAL A 43 -7.43 -4.87 -0.76
N THR A 44 -8.13 -5.13 0.34
CA THR A 44 -7.74 -4.64 1.68
C THR A 44 -6.36 -5.15 2.08
N LEU A 45 -6.07 -6.44 1.85
CA LEU A 45 -4.78 -7.04 2.12
C LEU A 45 -3.67 -6.46 1.23
N THR A 46 -3.96 -6.21 -0.05
CA THR A 46 -3.04 -5.54 -0.97
C THR A 46 -2.69 -4.14 -0.46
N TYR A 47 -3.66 -3.37 0.02
CA TYR A 47 -3.40 -2.06 0.64
C TYR A 47 -2.53 -2.17 1.88
N ALA A 48 -2.78 -3.14 2.77
CA ALA A 48 -1.96 -3.36 3.95
C ALA A 48 -0.49 -3.65 3.58
N LYS A 49 -0.26 -4.47 2.54
CA LYS A 49 1.09 -4.79 2.03
C LYS A 49 1.76 -3.61 1.33
N LEU A 50 1.01 -2.81 0.57
CA LEU A 50 1.53 -1.58 -0.03
C LEU A 50 1.90 -0.54 1.03
N ASN A 51 1.06 -0.38 2.06
CA ASN A 51 1.35 0.47 3.19
C ASN A 51 2.62 0.01 3.91
N TYR A 52 2.77 -1.30 4.12
CA TYR A 52 3.99 -1.90 4.67
C TYR A 52 5.23 -1.58 3.83
N ALA A 53 5.15 -1.74 2.51
CA ALA A 53 6.23 -1.38 1.61
C ALA A 53 6.62 0.10 1.74
N VAL A 54 5.64 1.01 1.83
CA VAL A 54 5.88 2.45 1.99
C VAL A 54 6.48 2.78 3.36
N ASN A 55 5.88 2.28 4.44
CA ASN A 55 6.28 2.58 5.81
C ASN A 55 7.68 2.05 6.14
N THR A 56 8.12 0.98 5.49
CA THR A 56 9.42 0.33 5.73
C THR A 56 10.46 0.65 4.65
N ALA A 57 10.13 1.41 3.60
CA ALA A 57 11.02 1.63 2.45
C ALA A 57 12.40 2.20 2.81
N TYR A 58 12.49 3.06 3.83
CA TYR A 58 13.73 3.75 4.22
C TYR A 58 14.52 2.99 5.29
N ASP A 59 13.83 2.41 6.27
CA ASP A 59 14.46 1.70 7.39
C ASP A 59 14.68 0.20 7.08
N GLY A 60 14.01 -0.33 6.05
CA GLY A 60 14.15 -1.71 5.60
C GLY A 60 13.78 -2.72 6.68
N PRO A 61 14.55 -3.80 6.84
CA PRO A 61 14.33 -4.79 7.91
C PRO A 61 14.36 -4.19 9.32
N ALA A 62 15.11 -3.10 9.52
CA ALA A 62 15.22 -2.47 10.84
C ALA A 62 13.89 -1.89 11.33
N ALA A 63 12.96 -1.57 10.41
CA ALA A 63 11.62 -1.09 10.75
C ALA A 63 10.88 -2.07 11.69
N LEU A 64 11.10 -3.38 11.54
CA LEU A 64 10.51 -4.43 12.36
C LEU A 64 10.99 -4.43 13.81
N GLU A 65 12.18 -3.89 14.07
CA GLU A 65 12.75 -3.82 15.42
C GLU A 65 12.43 -2.48 16.08
N THR A 66 12.17 -1.44 15.29
CA THR A 66 12.01 -0.06 15.78
C THR A 66 10.55 0.36 15.96
N VAL A 67 9.61 -0.29 15.28
CA VAL A 67 8.19 0.02 15.39
C VAL A 67 7.57 -0.84 16.50
N GLU A 68 7.03 -0.19 17.53
CA GLU A 68 6.51 -0.88 18.72
C GLU A 68 5.14 -1.53 18.50
N ASP A 69 4.34 -0.99 17.57
CA ASP A 69 3.03 -1.53 17.20
C ASP A 69 3.05 -2.00 15.73
N ASP A 70 3.00 -3.31 15.52
CA ASP A 70 2.97 -3.94 14.19
C ASP A 70 1.84 -3.39 13.30
N ASN A 71 0.75 -2.89 13.89
CA ASN A 71 -0.34 -2.28 13.13
C ASN A 71 0.13 -0.99 12.42
N GLU A 72 1.10 -0.26 12.97
CA GLU A 72 1.66 0.94 12.34
C GLU A 72 2.38 0.62 11.03
N LEU A 73 2.93 -0.60 10.90
CA LEU A 73 3.62 -1.02 9.69
C LEU A 73 2.65 -1.15 8.52
N THR A 74 1.42 -1.62 8.76
CA THR A 74 0.41 -1.84 7.71
C THR A 74 -0.65 -0.73 7.62
N ALA A 75 -0.65 0.20 8.58
CA ALA A 75 -1.53 1.36 8.60
C ALA A 75 -1.23 2.34 7.47
N TRP A 76 -2.22 3.18 7.16
CA TRP A 76 -2.05 4.25 6.19
C TRP A 76 -0.82 5.12 6.52
N PRO A 77 0.09 5.38 5.57
CA PRO A 77 1.33 6.12 5.86
C PRO A 77 1.05 7.51 6.45
N LYS A 78 1.75 7.84 7.54
CA LYS A 78 1.61 9.16 8.23
C LYS A 78 1.97 10.33 7.30
N CYS A 79 2.90 10.12 6.37
CA CYS A 79 3.23 11.05 5.30
C CYS A 79 3.26 10.28 3.98
N MET A 80 2.27 10.50 3.11
CA MET A 80 2.26 9.88 1.79
C MET A 80 3.38 10.49 0.92
N PRO A 81 4.31 9.67 0.38
CA PRO A 81 5.47 10.18 -0.37
C PRO A 81 5.11 10.72 -1.76
N PHE A 82 3.88 10.50 -2.22
CA PHE A 82 3.30 11.09 -3.41
C PHE A 82 2.05 11.87 -3.00
N ALA A 83 2.04 13.18 -3.25
CA ALA A 83 0.85 13.98 -3.07
C ALA A 83 -0.24 13.46 -4.01
N LEU A 84 -1.44 13.21 -3.49
CA LEU A 84 -2.63 13.24 -4.34
C LEU A 84 -2.66 14.65 -4.97
N PRO A 85 -2.79 14.80 -6.29
CA PRO A 85 -2.92 16.12 -6.87
C PRO A 85 -4.04 16.84 -6.13
N ALA A 86 -3.72 18.02 -5.57
CA ALA A 86 -4.71 18.84 -4.92
C ALA A 86 -5.85 19.01 -5.92
N LYS A 87 -7.04 18.51 -5.57
CA LYS A 87 -8.26 18.75 -6.32
C LYS A 87 -8.32 20.26 -6.53
N ASP A 88 -8.24 20.70 -7.78
CA ASP A 88 -8.16 22.11 -8.17
C ASP A 88 -9.07 22.95 -7.27
N ALA A 89 -8.43 23.74 -6.39
CA ALA A 89 -9.10 24.62 -5.44
C ALA A 89 -9.56 25.93 -6.11
N ASP A 90 -9.79 25.91 -7.43
CA ASP A 90 -10.31 27.02 -8.22
C ASP A 90 -11.36 26.50 -9.22
N SER A 91 -12.48 26.02 -8.68
CA SER A 91 -13.75 26.11 -9.38
C SER A 91 -14.58 27.16 -8.63
N GLU A 92 -14.20 28.43 -8.73
CA GLU A 92 -15.13 29.52 -8.44
C GLU A 92 -16.25 29.48 -9.49
N PRO A 93 -17.54 29.43 -9.10
CA PRO A 93 -18.62 29.57 -10.05
C PRO A 93 -18.64 31.02 -10.55
N SER A 94 -18.58 31.15 -11.88
CA SER A 94 -18.79 32.40 -12.60
C SER A 94 -20.10 33.06 -12.13
N ALA A 95 -20.00 34.30 -11.63
CA ALA A 95 -21.11 35.19 -11.34
C ALA A 95 -20.97 36.47 -12.15
#